data_AF-A0A9E5NL36-F1
#
_entry.id   AF-A0A9E5NL36-F1
#
_cell.length_a   1.000
_cell.length_b   1.000
_cell.length_c   1.000
_cell.angle_alpha   90.00
_cell.angle_beta   90.00
_cell.angle_gamma   90.00
#
_symmetry.space_group_name_H-M   'P 1'
#
loop_
_entity.id
_entity.type
_entity.pdbx_description
1 polymer ?
#
loop_
_entity_poly.entity_id
_entity_poly.type
_entity_poly.pdbx_seq_one_letter_code
_entity_poly.pdbx_strand_id
1 'polypeptide(L)'
;RVVVFLAELLTEHGVNVVIAATAPKRSHRRLARDRIERFAEVYLDCSEDVCRRRDPKGLWKRADEGEITRLPGVGDPYEVPEAAEARVDTAGLSPEGAALDVLAQLEKRGFF
;
A
#
# COMPACT_ATOMS: atom_id res chain seq x y z
N ARG A 1 5.66 12.66 -3.18
CA ARG A 1 5.86 13.63 -4.29
C ARG A 1 6.76 13.05 -5.37
N VAL A 2 8.05 12.76 -5.13
CA VAL A 2 8.96 12.15 -6.14
C VAL A 2 8.41 10.85 -6.72
N VAL A 3 7.92 9.94 -5.87
CA VAL A 3 7.33 8.66 -6.32
C VAL A 3 6.14 8.88 -7.28
N VAL A 4 5.29 9.87 -7.00
CA VAL A 4 4.14 10.18 -7.87
C VAL A 4 4.61 10.76 -9.20
N PHE A 5 5.56 11.70 -9.17
CA PHE A 5 6.12 12.28 -10.39
C PHE A 5 6.77 11.24 -11.30
N LEU A 6 7.55 10.32 -10.74
CA LEU A 6 8.15 9.24 -11.52
C LEU A 6 7.11 8.28 -12.09
N ALA A 7 6.09 7.94 -11.29
CA ALA A 7 5.02 7.06 -11.73
C ALA A 7 4.20 7.68 -12.87
N GLU A 8 3.80 8.94 -12.73
CA GLU A 8 3.13 9.73 -13.77
C GLU A 8 3.94 9.73 -15.07
N LEU A 9 5.21 10.13 -15.03
CA LEU A 9 6.09 10.16 -16.20
C LEU A 9 6.19 8.79 -16.89
N LEU A 10 6.36 7.72 -16.12
CA LEU A 10 6.46 6.37 -16.67
C LEU A 10 5.14 5.90 -17.29
N THR A 11 4.01 6.18 -16.63
CA THR A 11 2.68 5.81 -17.13
C THR A 11 2.29 6.58 -18.38
N GLU A 12 2.68 7.86 -18.51
CA GLU A 12 2.51 8.65 -19.74
C GLU A 12 3.25 8.05 -20.94
N HIS A 13 4.30 7.26 -20.69
CA HIS A 13 5.08 6.54 -21.71
C HIS A 13 4.66 5.07 -21.85
N GLY A 14 3.47 4.70 -21.37
CA GLY A 14 2.91 3.35 -21.53
C GLY A 14 3.56 2.28 -20.66
N VAL A 15 4.34 2.66 -19.64
CA VAL A 15 4.96 1.72 -18.72
C VAL A 15 4.01 1.41 -17.55
N ASN A 16 3.80 0.13 -17.27
CA ASN A 16 3.09 -0.31 -16.08
C ASN A 16 3.96 -0.12 -14.84
N VAL A 17 3.43 0.56 -13.81
CA VAL A 17 4.17 0.89 -12.58
C VAL A 17 3.51 0.26 -11.36
N VAL A 18 4.31 -0.41 -10.53
CA VAL A 18 3.89 -0.94 -9.22
C VAL A 18 4.66 -0.22 -8.12
N ILE A 19 3.94 0.36 -7.16
CA ILE A 19 4.52 1.09 -6.04
C ILE A 19 4.21 0.35 -4.74
N ALA A 20 5.21 -0.28 -4.13
CA ALA A 20 5.11 -0.89 -2.82
C ALA A 20 5.62 0.08 -1.74
N ALA A 21 4.75 0.96 -1.27
CA ALA A 21 5.06 1.94 -0.23
C ALA A 21 4.01 1.92 0.89
N THR A 22 4.43 2.14 2.15
CA THR A 22 3.50 2.21 3.28
C THR A 22 2.47 3.33 3.12
N ALA A 23 2.85 4.45 2.49
CA ALA A 23 1.97 5.56 2.11
C ALA A 23 0.89 5.91 3.17
N PRO A 24 1.25 6.22 4.43
CA PRO A 24 0.31 6.25 5.54
C PRO A 24 -0.72 7.40 5.45
N LYS A 25 -0.42 8.47 4.70
CA LYS A 25 -1.29 9.65 4.56
C LYS A 25 -2.17 9.55 3.30
N ARG A 26 -3.49 9.69 3.46
CA ARG A 26 -4.47 9.78 2.36
C ARG A 26 -4.11 10.89 1.37
N SER A 27 -3.60 12.03 1.85
CA SER A 27 -3.21 13.15 0.99
C SER A 27 -2.13 12.78 -0.05
N HIS A 28 -1.20 11.89 0.29
CA HIS A 28 -0.20 11.41 -0.67
C HIS A 28 -0.79 10.46 -1.71
N ARG A 29 -1.74 9.61 -1.31
CA ARG A 29 -2.42 8.66 -2.20
C ARG A 29 -3.42 9.39 -3.12
N ARG A 30 -4.11 10.40 -2.59
CA ARG A 30 -4.93 11.35 -3.36
C ARG A 30 -4.10 12.07 -4.43
N LEU A 31 -2.91 12.57 -4.08
CA LEU A 31 -2.02 13.18 -5.08
C LEU A 31 -1.66 12.22 -6.22
N ALA A 32 -1.47 10.93 -5.94
CA ALA A 32 -1.22 9.93 -6.99
C ALA A 32 -2.46 9.74 -7.87
N ARG A 33 -3.63 9.57 -7.24
CA ARG A 33 -4.93 9.44 -7.92
C ARG A 33 -5.27 10.65 -8.80
N ASP A 34 -4.93 11.86 -8.36
CA ASP A 34 -5.23 13.10 -9.09
C ASP A 34 -4.29 13.32 -10.29
N ARG A 35 -3.10 12.70 -10.30
CA ARG A 35 -2.05 12.94 -11.32
C ARG A 35 -1.91 11.80 -12.33
N ILE A 36 -2.28 10.58 -11.95
CA ILE A 36 -2.09 9.39 -12.78
C ILE A 36 -3.46 8.96 -13.30
N GLU A 37 -3.66 9.06 -14.61
CA GLU A 37 -4.95 8.82 -15.26
C GLU A 37 -5.53 7.43 -14.93
N ARG A 38 -4.71 6.38 -15.06
CA ARG A 38 -5.11 4.99 -14.79
C ARG A 38 -4.44 4.48 -13.52
N PHE A 39 -4.92 4.98 -12.38
CA PHE A 39 -4.40 4.66 -11.04
C PHE A 39 -5.31 3.71 -10.26
N ALA A 40 -4.72 2.69 -9.65
CA ALA A 40 -5.40 1.81 -8.69
C ALA A 40 -4.73 1.90 -7.32
N GLU A 41 -5.50 2.26 -6.29
CA GLU A 41 -5.11 2.15 -4.90
C GLU A 41 -5.43 0.74 -4.40
N VAL A 42 -4.38 0.01 -3.99
CA VAL A 42 -4.50 -1.34 -3.42
C VAL A 42 -4.25 -1.25 -1.92
N TYR A 43 -5.29 -1.53 -1.13
CA TYR A 43 -5.20 -1.61 0.32
C TYR A 43 -4.96 -3.05 0.78
N LEU A 44 -3.74 -3.34 1.21
CA LEU A 44 -3.41 -4.57 1.92
C LEU A 44 -3.82 -4.40 3.38
N ASP A 45 -5.03 -4.85 3.69
CA ASP A 45 -5.58 -4.81 5.02
C ASP A 45 -4.91 -5.90 5.87
N CYS A 46 -4.25 -5.47 6.92
CA CYS A 46 -3.56 -6.34 7.86
C CYS A 46 -3.61 -5.67 9.21
N SER A 47 -4.15 -6.37 10.21
CA SER A 47 -4.13 -5.83 11.58
C SER A 47 -2.70 -5.62 12.07
N GLU A 48 -2.54 -4.66 12.97
CA GLU A 48 -1.26 -4.37 13.61
C GLU A 48 -0.69 -5.62 14.29
N ASP A 49 -1.52 -6.39 15.00
CA ASP A 49 -1.10 -7.62 15.68
C ASP A 49 -0.50 -8.64 14.71
N VAL A 50 -1.06 -8.77 13.52
CA VAL A 50 -0.54 -9.68 12.48
C VAL A 50 0.76 -9.12 11.91
N CYS A 51 0.85 -7.79 11.67
CA CYS A 51 2.07 -7.14 11.23
C CYS A 51 3.22 -7.31 12.22
N ARG A 52 2.96 -7.07 13.52
CA ARG A 52 3.88 -7.27 14.65
C ARG A 52 4.33 -8.71 14.78
N ARG A 53 3.40 -9.66 14.66
CA ARG A 53 3.73 -11.10 14.73
C ARG A 53 4.65 -11.54 13.60
N ARG A 54 4.46 -11.00 12.38
CA ARG A 54 5.27 -11.36 11.21
C ARG A 54 6.65 -10.71 11.23
N ASP A 55 6.72 -9.44 11.66
CA ASP A 55 7.90 -8.55 11.74
C ASP A 55 9.16 -9.00 10.99
N PRO A 56 9.11 -9.17 9.65
CA PRO A 56 10.19 -9.79 8.88
C PRO A 56 11.47 -8.94 8.86
N LYS A 57 11.36 -7.67 9.28
CA LYS A 57 12.46 -6.69 9.29
C LYS A 57 12.89 -6.31 10.72
N GLY A 58 12.27 -6.88 11.75
CA GLY A 58 12.55 -6.53 13.14
C GLY A 58 12.19 -5.08 13.51
N LEU A 59 11.30 -4.42 12.75
CA LEU A 59 10.97 -3.00 12.95
C LEU A 59 10.09 -2.80 14.17
N TRP A 60 9.13 -3.70 14.41
CA TRP A 60 8.25 -3.63 15.57
C TRP A 60 9.03 -3.92 16.84
N LYS A 61 9.90 -4.93 16.83
CA LYS A 61 10.79 -5.22 17.96
C LYS A 61 11.64 -3.99 18.34
N ARG A 62 12.26 -3.34 17.36
CA ARG A 62 13.08 -2.14 17.59
C ARG A 62 12.26 -0.92 18.03
N ALA A 63 10.98 -0.86 17.63
CA ALA A 63 10.06 0.16 18.12
C ALA A 63 9.71 -0.08 19.60
N ASP A 64 9.46 -1.33 20.00
CA ASP A 64 9.21 -1.71 21.39
C ASP A 64 10.44 -1.46 22.29
N GLU A 65 11.64 -1.59 21.75
CA GLU A 65 12.92 -1.23 22.40
C GLU A 65 13.19 0.29 22.43
N GLY A 66 12.32 1.10 21.81
CA GLY A 66 12.44 2.56 21.78
C GLY A 66 13.41 3.13 20.75
N GLU A 67 14.03 2.28 19.90
CA GLU A 67 14.94 2.73 18.84
C GLU A 67 14.21 3.38 17.66
N ILE A 68 12.96 2.98 17.41
CA ILE A 68 12.12 3.50 16.32
C ILE A 68 10.85 4.12 16.91
N THR A 69 10.76 5.45 16.85
CA THR A 69 9.62 6.19 17.43
C THR A 69 8.55 6.59 16.40
N ARG A 70 8.85 6.49 15.10
CA ARG A 70 7.96 6.93 14.00
C ARG A 70 7.56 5.80 13.05
N LEU A 71 7.41 4.60 13.58
CA LEU A 71 6.86 3.49 12.79
C LEU A 71 5.36 3.73 12.61
N PRO A 72 4.81 3.61 11.39
CA PRO A 72 3.37 3.67 11.17
C PRO A 72 2.64 2.60 12.00
N GLY A 73 1.67 3.01 12.83
CA GLY A 73 0.98 2.18 13.83
C GLY A 73 1.56 2.26 15.25
N VAL A 74 2.78 2.77 15.43
CA VAL A 74 3.36 3.05 16.76
C VAL A 74 3.21 4.54 17.10
N GLY A 75 3.90 5.39 16.34
CA GLY A 75 3.95 6.84 16.58
C GLY A 75 3.32 7.69 15.48
N ASP A 76 3.25 7.15 14.26
CA ASP A 76 2.64 7.82 13.12
C ASP A 76 1.31 7.12 12.75
N PRO A 77 0.20 7.86 12.55
CA PRO A 77 -1.07 7.25 12.20
C PRO A 77 -1.05 6.70 10.76
N TYR A 78 -1.75 5.59 10.57
CA TYR A 78 -2.08 5.08 9.24
C TYR A 78 -3.53 5.45 8.89
N GLU A 79 -3.71 6.33 7.91
CA GLU A 79 -5.03 6.75 7.46
C GLU A 79 -5.55 5.73 6.44
N VAL A 80 -6.46 4.84 6.87
CA VAL A 80 -7.06 3.77 6.04
C VAL A 80 -7.68 4.36 4.75
N PRO A 81 -7.46 3.80 3.55
CA PRO A 81 -8.13 4.26 2.32
C PRO A 81 -9.65 4.25 2.42
N GLU A 82 -10.32 5.27 1.89
CA GLU A 82 -11.78 5.37 1.89
C GLU A 82 -12.41 4.68 0.67
N ALA A 83 -11.72 4.69 -0.47
CA ALA A 83 -12.23 4.20 -1.75
C ALA A 83 -11.11 3.55 -2.57
N ALA A 84 -10.52 2.48 -2.02
CA ALA A 84 -9.51 1.70 -2.74
C ALA A 84 -10.13 0.86 -3.86
N GLU A 85 -9.44 0.74 -4.99
CA GLU A 85 -9.83 -0.15 -6.10
C GLU A 85 -9.70 -1.62 -5.73
N ALA A 86 -8.79 -1.97 -4.81
CA ALA A 86 -8.74 -3.32 -4.25
C ALA A 86 -8.50 -3.25 -2.74
N ARG A 87 -9.21 -4.09 -1.98
CA ARG A 87 -8.96 -4.32 -0.55
C ARG A 87 -8.80 -5.81 -0.33
N VAL A 88 -7.67 -6.20 0.26
CA VAL A 88 -7.33 -7.61 0.49
C VAL A 88 -6.94 -7.78 1.95
N ASP A 89 -7.67 -8.63 2.68
CA ASP A 89 -7.26 -9.08 4.01
C ASP A 89 -6.12 -10.09 3.85
N THR A 90 -4.93 -9.68 4.27
CA THR A 90 -3.70 -10.49 4.11
C THR A 90 -3.42 -11.41 5.28
N ALA A 91 -4.26 -11.45 6.32
CA ALA A 91 -3.99 -12.25 7.53
C ALA A 91 -3.92 -13.76 7.25
N GLY A 92 -4.73 -14.25 6.31
CA GLY A 92 -4.84 -15.67 5.94
C GLY A 92 -4.32 -16.05 4.56
N LEU A 93 -3.75 -15.11 3.80
CA LEU A 93 -3.31 -15.33 2.43
C LEU A 93 -1.78 -15.46 2.32
N SER A 94 -1.32 -16.30 1.39
CA SER A 94 0.06 -16.22 0.91
C SER A 94 0.24 -14.96 0.05
N PRO A 95 1.48 -14.49 -0.19
CA PRO A 95 1.73 -13.38 -1.10
C PRO A 95 1.13 -13.61 -2.50
N GLU A 96 1.24 -14.83 -3.03
CA GLU A 96 0.68 -15.20 -4.34
C GLU A 96 -0.86 -15.17 -4.31
N GLY A 97 -1.46 -15.71 -3.24
CA GLY A 97 -2.91 -15.67 -3.06
C GLY A 97 -3.45 -14.24 -2.97
N ALA A 98 -2.77 -13.37 -2.22
CA ALA A 98 -3.13 -11.96 -2.13
C ALA A 98 -2.96 -11.23 -3.47
N ALA A 99 -1.88 -11.50 -4.22
CA ALA A 99 -1.68 -10.92 -5.54
C ALA A 99 -2.78 -11.35 -6.54
N LEU A 100 -3.19 -12.62 -6.52
CA LEU A 100 -4.29 -13.11 -7.35
C LEU A 100 -5.64 -12.43 -7.00
N ASP A 101 -5.92 -12.22 -5.71
CA ASP A 101 -7.12 -11.49 -5.28
C ASP A 101 -7.09 -10.03 -5.76
N VAL A 102 -5.95 -9.34 -5.63
CA VAL A 102 -5.78 -7.98 -6.18
C VAL A 102 -6.07 -7.96 -7.69
N LEU A 103 -5.47 -8.87 -8.46
CA LEU A 103 -5.69 -8.94 -9.91
C LEU A 103 -7.17 -9.16 -10.25
N ALA A 104 -7.84 -10.09 -9.59
CA ALA A 104 -9.26 -10.37 -9.80
C ALA A 104 -10.17 -9.17 -9.47
N GLN A 105 -9.84 -8.38 -8.45
CA GLN A 105 -10.58 -7.17 -8.10
C GLN A 105 -10.36 -6.02 -9.09
N LEU A 106 -9.15 -5.91 -9.65
CA LEU A 106 -8.80 -4.89 -10.64
C LEU A 106 -9.36 -5.23 -12.04
N GLU A 107 -9.38 -6.50 -12.43
CA GLU A 107 -10.00 -6.97 -13.68
C GLU A 107 -11.49 -6.61 -13.75
N LYS A 108 -12.23 -6.83 -12.66
CA LYS A 108 -13.66 -6.45 -12.54
C LYS A 108 -13.91 -4.95 -12.72
N ARG A 109 -12.88 -4.12 -12.56
CA ARG A 109 -12.92 -2.66 -12.70
C ARG A 109 -12.35 -2.17 -14.03
N GLY A 110 -11.97 -3.08 -14.94
CA GLY A 110 -11.47 -2.74 -16.27
C GLY A 110 -10.03 -2.25 -16.30
N PHE A 111 -9.20 -2.65 -15.33
CA PHE A 111 -7.77 -2.32 -15.32
C PHE A 111 -6.93 -3.20 -16.24
N PHE A 112 -7.48 -4.27 -16.80
CA PHE A 112 -6.85 -5.15 -17.79
C PHE A 112 -7.73 -5.27 -19.04
#